data_AF-A0A2G9ZK76-F1
#
_entry.id   AF-A0A2G9ZK76-F1
#
_cell.length_a   1.000
_cell.length_b   1.000
_cell.length_c   1.000
_cell.angle_alpha   90.00
_cell.angle_beta   90.00
_cell.angle_gamma   90.00
#
_symmetry.space_group_name_H-M   'P 1'
#
loop_
_entity.id
_entity.type
_entity.pdbx_description
1 polymer ?
#
loop_
_entity_poly.entity_id
_entity_poly.type
_entity_poly.pdbx_seq_one_letter_code
_entity_poly.pdbx_strand_id
1 'polypeptide(L)'
;MSSPIKKNRRQYTPQFKFDRALEALRAENMSEISRKYGISVNVLSSWRSQLLAHGPKSFETSPDSEISGLKSKVARLEQMLGKKEVELNVLKNFSDFYESRNTP
;
A
#
# COMPACT_ATOMS: atom_id res chain seq x y z
N MET A 1 0.57 -38.41 0.24
CA MET A 1 0.73 -37.22 1.10
C MET A 1 -0.42 -36.26 0.84
N SER A 2 -1.23 -35.93 1.86
CA SER A 2 -2.32 -34.95 1.70
C SER A 2 -1.78 -33.53 1.81
N SER A 3 -2.00 -32.72 0.77
CA SER A 3 -1.70 -31.28 0.77
C SER A 3 -2.62 -30.54 1.76
N PRO A 4 -2.10 -29.57 2.55
CA PRO A 4 -2.92 -28.83 3.50
C PRO A 4 -3.87 -27.88 2.76
N ILE A 5 -5.17 -28.06 2.96
CA ILE A 5 -6.23 -27.20 2.43
C ILE A 5 -5.99 -25.78 2.95
N LYS A 6 -5.67 -24.85 2.04
CA LYS A 6 -5.45 -23.44 2.35
C LYS A 6 -6.78 -22.86 2.87
N LYS A 7 -6.89 -22.70 4.18
CA LYS A 7 -8.08 -22.13 4.84
C LYS A 7 -8.28 -20.71 4.33
N ASN A 8 -9.31 -20.50 3.51
CA ASN A 8 -9.67 -19.17 3.00
C ASN A 8 -9.92 -18.23 4.19
N ARG A 9 -8.99 -17.29 4.40
CA ARG A 9 -9.13 -16.28 5.44
C ARG A 9 -10.28 -15.36 5.04
N ARG A 10 -11.28 -15.23 5.93
CA ARG A 10 -12.34 -14.23 5.77
C ARG A 10 -11.70 -12.85 5.58
N GLN A 11 -11.96 -12.22 4.45
CA GLN A 11 -11.52 -10.86 4.18
C GLN A 11 -12.58 -9.91 4.72
N TYR A 12 -12.13 -8.90 5.47
CA TYR A 12 -12.97 -7.84 6.01
C TYR A 12 -12.53 -6.53 5.40
N THR A 13 -13.48 -5.68 5.02
CA THR A 13 -13.18 -4.35 4.49
C THR A 13 -12.51 -3.49 5.58
N PRO A 14 -11.65 -2.53 5.20
CA PRO A 14 -11.01 -1.62 6.16
C PRO A 14 -12.02 -0.90 7.06
N GLN A 15 -13.11 -0.39 6.47
CA GLN A 15 -14.18 0.27 7.20
C GLN A 15 -14.81 -0.65 8.25
N PHE A 16 -15.12 -1.89 7.88
CA PHE A 16 -15.72 -2.85 8.81
C PHE A 16 -14.79 -3.16 9.98
N LYS A 17 -13.49 -3.36 9.72
CA LYS A 17 -12.48 -3.56 10.78
C LYS A 17 -12.43 -2.37 11.74
N PHE A 18 -12.43 -1.16 11.20
CA PHE A 18 -12.41 0.08 12.00
C PHE A 18 -13.64 0.20 12.90
N ASP A 19 -14.84 0.05 12.33
CA ASP A 19 -16.09 0.17 13.10
C ASP A 19 -16.15 -0.86 14.24
N ARG A 20 -15.73 -2.11 13.95
CA ARG A 20 -15.73 -3.18 14.97
C ARG A 20 -14.65 -2.96 16.03
N ALA A 21 -13.47 -2.49 15.64
CA ALA A 21 -12.40 -2.16 16.58
C ALA A 21 -12.81 -1.00 17.51
N LEU A 22 -13.51 0.00 16.96
CA LEU A 22 -14.04 1.12 17.71
C LEU A 22 -15.17 0.69 18.66
N GLU A 23 -16.09 -0.16 18.20
CA GLU A 23 -17.13 -0.77 19.04
C GLU A 23 -16.49 -1.58 20.19
N ALA A 24 -15.46 -2.38 19.90
CA ALA A 24 -14.73 -3.16 20.90
C ALA A 24 -13.84 -2.32 21.85
N LEU A 25 -13.55 -1.07 21.49
CA LEU A 25 -12.91 -0.10 22.38
C LEU A 25 -13.93 0.55 23.32
N ARG A 26 -15.12 0.87 22.81
CA ARG A 26 -16.19 1.57 23.55
C ARG A 26 -16.96 0.62 24.46
N ALA A 27 -17.30 -0.55 23.96
CA ALA A 27 -17.94 -1.60 24.73
C ALA A 27 -16.86 -2.56 25.23
N GLU A 28 -16.74 -2.74 26.54
CA GLU A 28 -15.82 -3.72 27.17
C GLU A 28 -16.26 -5.19 26.96
N ASN A 29 -17.05 -5.42 25.92
CA ASN A 29 -17.74 -6.65 25.67
C ASN A 29 -17.39 -7.18 24.27
N MET A 30 -16.21 -7.80 24.18
CA MET A 30 -15.75 -8.45 22.95
C MET A 30 -16.57 -9.71 22.62
N SER A 31 -17.15 -10.36 23.63
CA SER A 31 -17.89 -11.62 23.51
C SER A 31 -19.22 -11.45 22.79
N GLU A 32 -19.93 -10.35 23.03
CA GLU A 32 -21.19 -10.02 22.37
C GLU A 32 -20.94 -9.58 20.92
N ILE A 33 -19.93 -8.75 20.68
CA ILE A 33 -19.52 -8.37 19.32
C ILE A 33 -19.12 -9.62 18.51
N SER A 34 -18.41 -10.55 19.16
CA SER A 34 -18.03 -11.83 18.57
C SER A 34 -19.24 -12.65 18.14
N ARG A 35 -20.26 -12.77 19.00
CA ARG A 35 -21.50 -13.50 18.71
C ARG A 35 -22.36 -12.79 17.65
N LYS A 36 -22.48 -11.47 17.72
CA LYS A 36 -23.32 -10.65 16.84
C LYS A 36 -22.83 -10.62 15.41
N TYR A 37 -21.51 -10.58 15.20
CA TYR A 37 -20.91 -10.46 13.86
C TYR A 37 -20.17 -11.73 13.40
N GLY A 38 -20.15 -12.79 14.21
CA GLY A 38 -19.46 -14.05 13.90
C GLY A 38 -17.95 -13.89 13.74
N ILE A 39 -17.35 -12.98 14.51
CA ILE A 39 -15.91 -12.67 14.49
C ILE A 39 -15.27 -13.27 15.73
N SER A 40 -14.11 -13.92 15.62
CA SER A 40 -13.43 -14.44 16.83
C SER A 40 -12.92 -13.29 17.71
N VAL A 41 -12.99 -13.45 19.03
CA VAL A 41 -12.48 -12.49 20.02
C VAL A 41 -11.00 -12.13 19.77
N ASN A 42 -10.16 -13.09 19.37
CA ASN A 42 -8.75 -12.83 19.05
C ASN A 42 -8.56 -11.86 17.88
N VAL A 43 -9.43 -11.93 16.88
CA VAL A 43 -9.40 -11.03 15.72
C VAL A 43 -9.86 -9.63 16.11
N LEU A 44 -10.90 -9.51 16.95
CA LEU A 44 -11.35 -8.23 17.50
C LEU A 44 -10.27 -7.59 18.39
N SER A 45 -9.61 -8.36 19.23
CA SER A 45 -8.48 -7.92 20.06
C SER A 45 -7.34 -7.40 19.19
N SER A 46 -6.97 -8.13 18.13
CA SER A 46 -5.96 -7.68 17.17
C SER A 46 -6.32 -6.36 16.50
N TRP A 47 -7.56 -6.19 16.05
CA TRP A 47 -7.99 -4.93 15.42
C TRP A 47 -8.06 -3.77 16.42
N ARG A 48 -8.48 -4.03 17.65
CA ARG A 48 -8.45 -3.04 18.74
C ARG A 48 -7.02 -2.56 19.02
N SER A 49 -6.06 -3.49 19.13
CA SER A 49 -4.65 -3.13 19.30
C SER A 49 -4.09 -2.36 18.11
N GLN A 50 -4.44 -2.76 16.88
CA GLN A 50 -4.06 -2.01 15.67
C GLN A 50 -4.64 -0.60 15.69
N LEU A 51 -5.92 -0.44 16.03
CA LEU A 51 -6.56 0.88 16.12
C LEU A 51 -5.89 1.77 17.19
N LEU A 52 -5.51 1.21 18.34
CA LEU A 52 -4.77 1.95 19.38
C LEU A 52 -3.35 2.32 18.93
N ALA A 53 -2.67 1.46 18.19
CA ALA A 53 -1.31 1.71 17.73
C ALA A 53 -1.24 2.70 16.55
N HIS A 54 -2.21 2.62 15.63
CA HIS A 54 -2.31 3.51 14.47
C HIS A 54 -3.12 4.77 14.74
N GLY A 55 -3.91 4.80 15.83
CA GLY A 55 -4.67 5.96 16.26
C GLY A 55 -3.81 7.21 16.40
N PRO A 56 -2.69 7.19 17.15
CA PRO A 56 -1.78 8.34 17.25
C PRO A 56 -1.27 8.83 15.90
N LYS A 57 -0.90 7.90 15.00
CA LYS A 57 -0.44 8.24 13.64
C LYS A 57 -1.51 8.94 12.80
N SER A 58 -2.80 8.66 13.05
CA SER A 58 -3.90 9.35 12.34
C SER A 58 -4.10 10.81 12.77
N PHE A 59 -3.58 11.20 13.95
CA PHE A 59 -3.60 12.58 14.45
C PHE A 59 -2.31 13.34 14.17
N GLU A 60 -1.29 12.69 13.59
CA GLU A 60 -0.08 13.38 13.13
C GLU A 60 -0.48 14.36 12.02
N THR A 61 -0.40 15.66 12.31
CA THR A 61 -0.78 16.76 11.40
C THR A 61 0.28 17.00 10.31
N SER A 62 1.43 16.34 10.41
CA SER A 62 2.43 16.41 9.34
C SER A 62 1.99 15.51 8.19
N PRO A 63 1.94 16.00 6.94
CA PRO A 63 1.68 15.15 5.79
C PRO A 63 2.71 14.05 5.81
N ASP A 64 2.22 12.81 5.93
CA ASP A 64 2.96 11.57 6.11
C ASP A 64 4.34 11.68 5.45
N SER A 65 5.37 11.97 6.27
CA SER A 65 6.69 12.39 5.78
C SER A 65 7.30 11.34 4.85
N GLU A 66 6.89 10.08 5.04
CA GLU A 66 7.14 8.95 4.17
C GLU A 66 6.51 9.12 2.78
N ILE A 67 5.23 9.50 2.69
CA ILE A 67 4.55 9.77 1.41
C ILE A 67 5.23 10.95 0.69
N SER A 68 5.61 11.99 1.42
CA SER A 68 6.35 13.13 0.84
C SER A 68 7.70 12.67 0.28
N GLY A 69 8.48 11.90 1.06
CA GLY A 69 9.75 11.34 0.62
C GLY A 69 9.61 10.40 -0.59
N LEU A 70 8.57 9.57 -0.62
CA LEU A 70 8.24 8.71 -1.76
C LEU A 70 7.91 9.53 -3.00
N LYS A 71 7.08 10.59 -2.87
CA LYS A 71 6.76 11.50 -3.98
C LYS A 71 8.02 12.18 -4.54
N SER A 72 8.91 12.67 -3.68
CA SER A 72 10.19 13.25 -4.11
C SER A 72 11.07 12.24 -4.84
N LYS A 73 11.10 10.98 -4.39
CA LYS A 73 11.84 9.91 -5.06
C LYS A 73 11.26 9.58 -6.43
N VAL A 74 9.93 9.51 -6.54
CA VAL A 74 9.23 9.31 -7.81
C VAL A 74 9.57 10.43 -8.80
N ALA A 75 9.42 11.69 -8.40
CA ALA A 75 9.74 12.84 -9.26
C ALA A 75 11.20 12.81 -9.76
N ARG A 76 12.15 12.43 -8.90
CA ARG A 76 13.56 12.28 -9.29
C ARG A 76 13.75 11.18 -10.33
N LEU A 77 13.08 10.04 -10.15
CA LEU A 77 13.17 8.91 -11.08
C LEU A 77 12.56 9.26 -12.43
N GLU A 78 11.41 9.93 -12.45
CA GLU A 78 10.76 10.41 -13.67
C GLU A 78 11.66 11.39 -14.44
N GLN A 79 12.34 12.32 -13.74
CA GLN A 79 13.32 13.20 -14.38
C GLN A 79 14.52 12.45 -14.98
N MET A 80 15.05 11.44 -14.26
CA MET A 80 16.16 10.64 -14.76
C MET A 80 15.75 9.84 -16.00
N LEU A 81 14.55 9.26 -15.99
CA LEU A 81 13.99 8.53 -17.11
C LEU A 81 13.85 9.44 -18.35
N GLY A 82 13.26 10.62 -18.18
CA GLY A 82 13.11 11.59 -19.29
C GLY A 82 14.46 12.04 -19.88
N LYS A 83 15.48 12.25 -19.05
CA LYS A 83 16.84 12.56 -19.54
C LYS A 83 17.41 11.42 -20.39
N LYS A 84 17.26 10.17 -19.93
CA LYS A 84 17.74 8.99 -20.64
C LYS A 84 16.99 8.75 -21.96
N GLU A 85 15.69 9.01 -21.98
CA GLU A 85 14.88 8.95 -23.20
C GLU A 85 15.37 9.96 -24.26
N VAL A 86 15.67 11.19 -23.85
CA VAL A 86 16.24 12.21 -24.74
C VAL A 86 17.62 11.80 -25.25
N GLU A 87 18.52 11.35 -24.37
CA GLU A 87 19.84 10.86 -24.76
C GLU A 87 19.73 9.73 -25.82
N LEU A 88 18.86 8.75 -25.60
CA LEU A 88 18.64 7.64 -26.53
C LEU A 88 18.08 8.11 -27.87
N ASN A 89 17.10 9.02 -27.87
CA ASN A 89 16.55 9.56 -29.10
C ASN A 89 17.60 10.33 -29.91
N VAL A 90 18.46 11.10 -29.25
CA VAL A 90 19.56 11.81 -29.89
C VAL A 90 20.56 10.82 -30.50
N LEU A 91 20.99 9.81 -29.75
CA LEU A 91 21.88 8.76 -30.22
C LEU A 91 21.31 8.03 -31.44
N LYS A 92 20.02 7.68 -31.40
CA LYS A 92 19.32 7.05 -32.51
C LYS A 92 19.30 7.95 -33.75
N ASN A 93 18.94 9.22 -33.60
CA ASN A 93 18.93 10.17 -34.71
C ASN A 93 20.31 10.30 -35.38
N PHE A 94 21.40 10.29 -34.60
CA PHE A 94 22.75 10.29 -35.16
C PHE A 94 23.05 8.98 -35.89
N SER A 95 22.70 7.83 -35.33
CA SER A 95 22.89 6.52 -35.98
C SER A 95 22.16 6.46 -37.32
N ASP A 96 20.86 6.80 -37.31
CA ASP A 96 20.00 6.80 -38.51
C ASP A 96 20.57 7.74 -39.59
N PHE A 97 21.08 8.90 -39.20
CA PHE A 97 21.73 9.84 -40.12
C PHE A 97 22.97 9.25 -40.80
N TYR A 98 23.84 8.53 -40.08
CA TYR A 98 25.03 7.92 -40.68
C TYR A 98 24.71 6.67 -41.50
N GLU A 99 23.73 5.86 -41.09
CA GLU A 99 23.25 4.73 -41.89
C GLU A 99 22.68 5.19 -43.24
N SER A 100 21.93 6.31 -43.26
CA SER A 100 21.37 6.89 -44.48
C SER A 100 22.42 7.39 -45.50
N ARG A 101 23.64 7.69 -45.04
CA ARG A 101 24.74 8.19 -45.88
C ARG A 101 25.71 7.11 -46.33
N ASN A 102 25.64 5.92 -45.73
CA ASN A 102 26.53 4.79 -46.03
C ASN A 102 25.87 3.73 -46.93
N THR A 103 24.62 3.93 -47.37
CA THR A 103 24.02 3.16 -48.46
C THR A 103 24.54 3.67 -49.81
N PRO A 104 25.19 2.83 -50.64
CA PRO A 104 25.66 3.20 -51.98
C PRO A 104 24.50 3.51 -52.95
#